data_AF-A0A2E0WQJ1-F1
#
_entry.id   AF-A0A2E0WQJ1-F1
#
_cell.length_a   1.000
_cell.length_b   1.000
_cell.length_c   1.000
_cell.angle_alpha   90.00
_cell.angle_beta   90.00
_cell.angle_gamma   90.00
#
_symmetry.space_group_name_H-M   'P 1'
#
loop_
_entity.id
_entity.type
_entity.pdbx_description
1 polymer ?
#
loop_
_entity_poly.entity_id
_entity_poly.type
_entity_poly.pdbx_seq_one_letter_code
_entity_poly.pdbx_strand_id
1 'polypeptide(L)'
;MLEVHASMRIRNQPLKRTPVILYLDTDPEHPLTASTDREGVAVFDIPPASGKISVMGAVRYHGHLEGRVDISIWSPTDGDSVYTRGAPGGSKGGSTAYPNMKTRTLEVDGQEIVTDSEGYLVDLDDWSEGFVRAEAAVEGLELTPEHWEIIRYLRDFYEQHHLQANVREIIKEFRQRWGKDRGSNRYLHDLFPRGGPQKQGNRLAGLLRVKGEH
;
A
#
# COMPACT_ATOMS: atom_id res chain seq x y z
N MET A 1 8.02 1.51 29.32
CA MET A 1 8.82 0.50 28.59
C MET A 1 8.06 0.11 27.34
N LEU A 2 8.71 0.28 26.19
CA LEU A 2 8.20 -0.10 24.87
C LEU A 2 8.97 -1.31 24.36
N GLU A 3 8.26 -2.30 23.84
CA GLU A 3 8.81 -3.47 23.15
C GLU A 3 8.37 -3.45 21.69
N VAL A 4 9.36 -3.46 20.78
CA VAL A 4 9.13 -3.57 19.34
C VAL A 4 9.47 -4.99 18.92
N HIS A 5 8.47 -5.75 18.51
CA HIS A 5 8.61 -7.14 18.04
C HIS A 5 8.66 -7.14 16.52
N ALA A 6 9.86 -7.32 15.95
CA ALA A 6 10.07 -7.33 14.51
C ALA A 6 10.25 -8.76 13.98
N SER A 7 9.45 -9.14 12.99
CA SER A 7 9.53 -10.45 12.34
C SER A 7 9.41 -10.36 10.82
N MET A 8 10.03 -11.31 10.13
CA MET A 8 9.73 -11.64 8.74
C MET A 8 8.31 -12.21 8.70
N ARG A 9 7.46 -11.59 7.89
CA ARG A 9 6.07 -12.01 7.70
C ARG A 9 6.01 -13.40 7.05
N ILE A 10 6.93 -13.68 6.12
CA ILE A 10 7.14 -15.02 5.58
C ILE A 10 7.74 -15.90 6.69
N ARG A 11 6.99 -16.94 7.09
CA ARG A 11 7.31 -17.92 8.16
C ARG A 11 7.32 -17.37 9.60
N ASN A 12 6.87 -16.14 9.82
CA ASN A 12 6.87 -15.48 11.15
C ASN A 12 8.25 -15.57 11.84
N GLN A 13 9.33 -15.46 11.07
CA GLN A 13 10.69 -15.63 11.58
C GLN A 13 11.18 -14.35 12.25
N PRO A 14 11.66 -14.37 13.49
CA PRO A 14 12.21 -13.17 14.13
C PRO A 14 13.31 -12.49 13.32
N LEU A 15 13.22 -11.16 13.18
CA LEU A 15 14.29 -10.35 12.59
C LEU A 15 15.35 -10.12 13.66
N LYS A 16 16.51 -10.77 13.53
CA LYS A 16 17.55 -10.80 14.57
C LYS A 16 18.62 -9.76 14.31
N ARG A 17 19.07 -9.07 15.37
CA ARG A 17 20.11 -8.01 15.30
C ARG A 17 19.76 -6.92 14.29
N THR A 18 18.48 -6.66 14.09
CA THR A 18 17.97 -5.69 13.14
C THR A 18 17.86 -4.35 13.85
N PRO A 19 18.44 -3.26 13.31
CA PRO A 19 18.29 -1.94 13.88
C PRO A 19 16.84 -1.47 13.84
N VAL A 20 16.37 -1.00 14.98
CA VAL A 20 15.09 -0.34 15.20
C VAL A 20 15.39 1.09 15.63
N ILE A 21 14.83 2.05 14.92
CA ILE A 21 15.00 3.49 15.18
C ILE A 21 13.65 4.08 15.55
N LEU A 22 13.60 4.80 16.65
CA LEU A 22 12.41 5.43 17.20
C LEU A 22 12.55 6.94 17.10
N TYR A 23 11.61 7.58 16.39
CA TYR A 23 11.51 9.03 16.27
C TYR A 23 10.35 9.50 17.15
N LEU A 24 10.63 10.18 18.25
CA LEU A 24 9.60 10.75 19.11
C LEU A 24 9.07 12.05 18.50
N ASP A 25 7.76 12.28 18.52
CA ASP A 25 7.18 13.53 18.00
C ASP A 25 7.63 14.75 18.82
N THR A 26 7.94 14.55 20.10
CA THR A 26 8.44 15.59 21.01
C THR A 26 9.90 15.97 20.75
N ASP A 27 10.68 15.08 20.14
CA ASP A 27 12.10 15.29 19.84
C ASP A 27 12.53 14.48 18.60
N PRO A 28 12.14 14.92 17.39
CA PRO A 28 12.41 14.18 16.16
C PRO A 28 13.88 14.24 15.73
N GLU A 29 14.68 15.16 16.28
CA GLU A 29 16.09 15.36 15.92
C GLU A 29 17.02 14.36 16.63
N HIS A 30 16.57 13.75 17.72
CA HIS A 30 17.35 12.80 18.52
C HIS A 30 16.68 11.42 18.58
N PRO A 31 16.68 10.64 17.48
CA PRO A 31 16.05 9.34 17.46
C PRO A 31 16.77 8.34 18.36
N LEU A 32 16.00 7.51 19.06
CA LEU A 32 16.54 6.42 19.87
C LEU A 32 16.77 5.19 18.99
N THR A 33 17.85 4.46 19.22
CA THR A 33 18.18 3.26 18.43
C THR A 33 18.42 2.07 19.35
N ALA A 34 17.81 0.94 19.00
CA ALA A 34 18.08 -0.36 19.62
C ALA A 34 18.16 -1.43 18.53
N SER A 35 18.78 -2.57 18.83
CA SER A 35 18.78 -3.72 17.91
C SER A 35 17.91 -4.82 18.49
N THR A 36 17.21 -5.53 17.62
CA THR A 36 16.42 -6.69 18.04
C THR A 36 17.31 -7.84 18.54
N ASP A 37 16.79 -8.60 19.50
CA ASP A 37 17.45 -9.79 20.04
C ASP A 37 17.25 -11.05 19.16
N ARG A 38 17.37 -12.25 19.74
CA ARG A 38 17.18 -13.52 19.03
C ARG A 38 15.70 -13.84 18.74
N GLU A 39 14.80 -13.28 19.54
CA GLU A 39 13.34 -13.41 19.42
C GLU A 39 12.73 -12.27 18.61
N GLY A 40 13.56 -11.34 18.12
CA GLY A 40 13.13 -10.24 17.26
C GLY A 40 12.68 -9.01 18.04
N VAL A 41 13.03 -8.91 19.32
CA VAL A 41 12.52 -7.87 20.21
C VAL A 41 13.57 -6.78 20.44
N ALA A 42 13.20 -5.53 20.22
CA ALA A 42 13.96 -4.35 20.61
C ALA A 42 13.22 -3.61 21.74
N VAL A 43 13.92 -3.28 22.82
CA VAL A 43 13.33 -2.65 24.01
C VAL A 43 13.81 -1.22 24.15
N PHE A 44 12.88 -0.30 24.44
CA PHE A 44 13.16 1.10 24.72
C PHE A 44 12.61 1.48 26.10
N ASP A 45 13.47 2.04 26.93
CA ASP A 45 13.07 2.60 28.22
C ASP A 45 12.63 4.05 28.05
N ILE A 46 11.39 4.19 27.56
CA ILE A 46 10.72 5.49 27.38
C ILE A 46 9.39 5.53 28.14
N PRO A 47 8.95 6.72 28.60
CA PRO A 47 7.57 6.94 28.99
C PRO A 47 6.64 6.81 27.78
N PRO A 48 5.32 6.62 28.00
CA PRO A 48 4.34 6.64 26.91
C PRO A 48 4.45 7.92 26.09
N ALA A 49 4.52 7.77 24.77
CA ALA A 49 4.73 8.87 23.83
C ALA A 49 4.03 8.59 22.50
N SER A 50 4.14 9.51 21.53
CA SER A 50 3.79 9.26 20.13
C SER A 50 5.00 9.46 19.23
N GLY A 51 5.02 8.75 18.11
CA GLY A 51 6.11 8.85 17.16
C GLY A 51 6.16 7.73 16.14
N LYS A 52 7.31 7.61 15.47
CA LYS A 52 7.53 6.67 14.36
C LYS A 52 8.55 5.61 14.74
N ILE A 53 8.35 4.39 14.25
CA ILE A 53 9.33 3.31 14.35
C ILE A 53 9.81 2.96 12.94
N SER A 54 11.12 2.99 12.74
CA SER A 54 11.79 2.50 11.55
C SER A 54 12.48 1.19 11.84
N VAL A 55 12.32 0.23 10.93
CA VAL A 55 12.99 -1.07 10.99
C VAL A 55 13.57 -1.33 9.61
N MET A 56 14.86 -1.67 9.58
CA MET A 56 15.64 -1.81 8.33
C MET A 56 15.69 -0.52 7.48
N GLY A 57 15.66 0.65 8.11
CA GLY A 57 15.80 1.94 7.44
C GLY A 57 14.50 2.55 6.90
N ALA A 58 13.39 1.81 6.92
CA ALA A 58 12.07 2.29 6.52
C ALA A 58 11.14 2.46 7.73
N VAL A 59 10.37 3.55 7.77
CA VAL A 59 9.34 3.77 8.79
C VAL A 59 8.23 2.73 8.60
N ARG A 60 7.99 1.89 9.60
CA ARG A 60 7.01 0.80 9.58
C ARG A 60 5.81 1.02 10.51
N TYR A 61 5.91 1.99 11.41
CA TYR A 61 4.86 2.34 12.35
C TYR A 61 4.85 3.84 12.64
N HIS A 62 3.67 4.41 12.86
CA HIS A 62 3.48 5.77 13.34
C HIS A 62 2.24 5.79 14.25
N GLY A 63 2.40 6.19 15.50
CA GLY A 63 1.30 6.20 16.46
C GLY A 63 1.75 6.26 17.91
N HIS A 64 0.93 5.68 18.79
CA HIS A 64 1.18 5.63 20.23
C HIS A 64 2.26 4.59 20.56
N LEU A 65 3.24 4.99 21.35
CA LEU A 65 4.45 4.24 21.67
C LEU A 65 4.41 3.83 23.15
N GLU A 66 3.67 2.76 23.44
CA GLU A 66 3.54 2.20 24.77
C GLU A 66 3.30 0.69 24.71
N GLY A 67 3.90 -0.06 25.64
CA GLY A 67 3.69 -1.51 25.73
C GLY A 67 4.35 -2.25 24.57
N ARG A 68 3.56 -3.02 23.81
CA ARG A 68 4.05 -3.88 22.72
C ARG A 68 3.58 -3.37 21.36
N VAL A 69 4.52 -3.25 20.43
CA VAL A 69 4.26 -2.95 19.02
C VAL A 69 4.83 -4.05 18.15
N ASP A 70 3.98 -4.75 17.40
CA ASP A 70 4.37 -5.79 16.46
C ASP A 70 4.58 -5.21 15.06
N ILE A 71 5.73 -5.52 14.45
CA ILE A 71 6.13 -5.07 13.11
C ILE A 71 6.48 -6.30 12.27
N SER A 72 5.67 -6.60 11.26
CA SER A 72 5.93 -7.69 10.32
C SER A 72 6.38 -7.15 8.95
N ILE A 73 7.52 -7.63 8.46
CA ILE A 73 8.18 -7.14 7.23
C ILE A 73 8.25 -8.26 6.18
N TRP A 74 8.01 -7.95 4.90
CA TRP A 74 7.99 -8.94 3.82
C TRP A 74 9.38 -9.26 3.24
N SER A 75 10.25 -8.27 3.06
CA SER A 75 11.61 -8.47 2.52
C SER A 75 12.67 -7.59 3.19
N PRO A 76 13.91 -8.08 3.35
CA PRO A 76 15.08 -7.29 3.71
C PRO A 76 15.44 -6.16 2.73
N THR A 77 14.90 -6.18 1.51
CA THR A 77 15.31 -5.27 0.40
C THR A 77 14.58 -3.94 0.37
N ASP A 78 13.72 -3.63 1.34
CA ASP A 78 13.14 -2.30 1.52
C ASP A 78 14.14 -1.31 2.17
N GLY A 79 15.37 -1.31 1.66
CA GLY A 79 16.48 -0.50 2.16
C GLY A 79 16.95 0.45 1.08
N ASP A 80 16.27 1.58 0.92
CA ASP A 80 16.91 2.91 0.83
C ASP A 80 15.84 4.01 0.70
N SER A 81 15.59 4.77 1.78
CA SER A 81 15.07 6.13 1.61
C SER A 81 15.40 7.04 2.80
N VAL A 82 16.69 7.26 3.04
CA VAL A 82 17.17 8.45 3.78
C VAL A 82 18.43 8.89 3.02
N TYR A 83 18.51 9.97 2.23
CA TYR A 83 17.90 11.28 2.20
C TYR A 83 18.03 11.84 0.76
N THR A 84 17.04 12.52 0.17
CA THR A 84 17.30 13.82 -0.49
C THR A 84 16.02 14.60 -0.82
N ARG A 85 15.96 15.79 -0.23
CA ARG A 85 15.33 16.99 -0.78
C ARG A 85 15.90 17.20 -2.20
N GLY A 86 15.12 16.96 -3.25
CA GLY A 86 15.42 17.42 -4.62
C GLY A 86 15.76 16.35 -5.67
N ALA A 87 14.82 15.48 -6.02
CA ALA A 87 14.68 14.89 -7.36
C ALA A 87 13.25 14.34 -7.51
N PRO A 88 12.56 14.50 -8.66
CA PRO A 88 11.19 14.06 -8.84
C PRO A 88 11.16 12.56 -9.20
N GLY A 89 10.53 11.72 -8.35
CA GLY A 89 10.24 10.32 -8.73
C GLY A 89 10.49 9.23 -7.67
N GLY A 90 10.26 9.47 -6.38
CA GLY A 90 10.26 8.42 -5.36
C GLY A 90 8.84 7.90 -5.09
N SER A 91 8.62 6.59 -5.27
CA SER A 91 7.38 5.84 -5.04
C SER A 91 6.81 6.06 -3.64
N LYS A 92 5.51 6.39 -3.58
CA LYS A 92 4.76 6.68 -2.35
C LYS A 92 3.55 5.75 -2.29
N GLY A 93 3.68 4.63 -1.58
CA GLY A 93 2.62 3.64 -1.47
C GLY A 93 2.57 2.94 -0.10
N GLY A 94 2.55 3.67 1.01
CA GLY A 94 2.55 3.06 2.34
C GLY A 94 1.39 2.07 2.61
N SER A 95 1.60 1.14 3.54
CA SER A 95 0.62 0.14 3.97
C SER A 95 -0.73 0.75 4.38
N THR A 96 -1.81 0.09 3.97
CA THR A 96 -3.21 0.52 4.12
C THR A 96 -3.93 -0.18 5.28
N ALA A 97 -3.21 -1.02 6.03
CA ALA A 97 -3.77 -1.87 7.07
C ALA A 97 -4.38 -1.08 8.24
N TYR A 98 -5.53 -1.55 8.73
CA TYR A 98 -6.19 -1.03 9.94
C TYR A 98 -6.62 -2.17 10.89
N PRO A 99 -6.84 -1.89 12.20
CA PRO A 99 -7.21 -2.92 13.16
C PRO A 99 -8.46 -3.71 12.72
N ASN A 100 -8.41 -5.03 12.86
CA ASN A 100 -9.47 -5.97 12.46
C ASN A 100 -9.80 -5.99 10.95
N MET A 101 -8.91 -5.48 10.09
CA MET A 101 -9.05 -5.63 8.64
C MET A 101 -9.10 -7.11 8.26
N LYS A 102 -10.18 -7.51 7.60
CA LYS A 102 -10.26 -8.84 6.98
C LYS A 102 -9.39 -8.82 5.73
N THR A 103 -8.50 -9.79 5.63
CA THR A 103 -7.56 -9.92 4.51
C THR A 103 -7.74 -11.25 3.79
N ARG A 104 -7.22 -11.30 2.56
CA ARG A 104 -7.03 -12.52 1.79
C ARG A 104 -5.70 -12.44 1.06
N THR A 105 -5.23 -13.59 0.60
CA THR A 105 -3.96 -13.73 -0.12
C THR A 105 -4.22 -14.15 -1.57
N LEU A 106 -3.46 -13.57 -2.50
CA LEU A 106 -3.42 -13.92 -3.91
C LEU A 106 -2.03 -14.44 -4.26
N GLU A 107 -1.95 -15.52 -5.05
CA GLU A 107 -0.69 -15.95 -5.64
C GLU A 107 -0.45 -15.20 -6.95
N VAL A 108 0.65 -14.45 -7.02
CA VAL A 108 1.05 -13.63 -8.16
C VAL A 108 2.52 -13.91 -8.45
N ASP A 109 2.81 -14.49 -9.62
CA ASP A 109 4.19 -14.79 -10.05
C ASP A 109 5.03 -15.56 -9.00
N GLY A 110 4.38 -16.45 -8.24
CA GLY A 110 5.00 -17.23 -7.16
C GLY A 110 5.20 -16.47 -5.83
N GLN A 111 4.62 -15.27 -5.71
CA GLN A 111 4.60 -14.45 -4.50
C GLN A 111 3.18 -14.36 -3.95
N GLU A 112 3.06 -14.26 -2.63
CA GLU A 112 1.79 -14.06 -1.93
C GLU A 112 1.53 -12.57 -1.73
N ILE A 113 0.53 -12.02 -2.41
CA ILE A 113 0.09 -10.63 -2.29
C ILE A 113 -1.12 -10.56 -1.38
N VAL A 114 -1.13 -9.61 -0.45
CA VAL A 114 -2.23 -9.46 0.51
C VAL A 114 -3.16 -8.33 0.09
N THR A 115 -4.44 -8.65 -0.01
CA THR A 115 -5.50 -7.67 -0.19
C THR A 115 -6.42 -7.65 1.02
N ASP A 116 -7.22 -6.60 1.17
CA ASP A 116 -8.40 -6.65 2.01
C ASP A 116 -9.45 -7.62 1.44
N SER A 117 -10.55 -7.81 2.17
CA SER A 117 -11.64 -8.70 1.74
C SER A 117 -12.36 -8.24 0.46
N GLU A 118 -12.20 -6.97 0.07
CA GLU A 118 -12.78 -6.40 -1.16
C GLU A 118 -11.79 -6.45 -2.34
N GLY A 119 -10.55 -6.87 -2.14
CA GLY A 119 -9.50 -6.99 -3.16
C GLY A 119 -8.59 -5.76 -3.31
N TYR A 120 -8.66 -4.79 -2.39
CA TYR A 120 -7.72 -3.67 -2.38
C TYR A 120 -6.38 -4.08 -1.78
N LEU A 121 -5.29 -3.66 -2.40
CA LEU A 121 -3.94 -3.94 -1.89
C LEU A 121 -3.76 -3.41 -0.46
N VAL A 122 -3.19 -4.26 0.39
CA VAL A 122 -2.74 -3.85 1.73
C VAL A 122 -1.45 -3.05 1.62
N ASP A 123 -0.58 -3.38 0.68
CA ASP A 123 0.62 -2.61 0.34
C ASP A 123 0.52 -2.13 -1.10
N LEU A 124 0.55 -0.82 -1.35
CA LEU A 124 0.36 -0.29 -2.70
C LEU A 124 1.57 -0.56 -3.60
N ASP A 125 2.72 -0.84 -2.98
CA ASP A 125 3.96 -1.21 -3.67
C ASP A 125 3.93 -2.66 -4.18
N ASP A 126 2.98 -3.49 -3.71
CA ASP A 126 2.72 -4.85 -4.22
C ASP A 126 2.03 -4.85 -5.62
N TRP A 127 1.68 -3.68 -6.15
CA TRP A 127 1.02 -3.61 -7.44
C TRP A 127 1.95 -4.04 -8.57
N SER A 128 1.43 -4.92 -9.42
CA SER A 128 2.06 -5.37 -10.65
C SER A 128 1.00 -5.72 -11.68
N GLU A 129 1.36 -5.83 -12.96
CA GLU A 129 0.44 -6.38 -13.96
C GLU A 129 0.00 -7.82 -13.62
N GLY A 130 0.85 -8.58 -12.93
CA GLY A 130 0.50 -9.91 -12.41
C GLY A 130 -0.64 -9.84 -11.39
N PHE A 131 -0.57 -8.89 -10.46
CA PHE A 131 -1.65 -8.62 -9.49
C PHE A 131 -2.96 -8.30 -10.20
N VAL A 132 -2.94 -7.40 -11.21
CA VAL A 132 -4.13 -7.03 -11.97
C VAL A 132 -4.80 -8.27 -12.58
N ARG A 133 -4.01 -9.17 -13.17
CA ARG A 133 -4.52 -10.40 -13.79
C ARG A 133 -5.11 -11.35 -12.76
N ALA A 134 -4.41 -11.55 -11.63
CA ALA A 134 -4.87 -12.43 -10.56
C ALA A 134 -6.18 -11.92 -9.94
N GLU A 135 -6.25 -10.62 -9.62
CA GLU A 135 -7.44 -10.00 -9.05
C GLU A 135 -8.60 -10.00 -10.05
N ALA A 136 -8.37 -9.66 -11.32
CA ALA A 136 -9.40 -9.71 -12.35
C ALA A 136 -9.98 -11.14 -12.53
N ALA A 137 -9.14 -12.17 -12.46
CA ALA A 137 -9.58 -13.56 -12.50
C ALA A 137 -10.48 -13.92 -11.30
N VAL A 138 -10.13 -13.49 -10.09
CA VAL A 138 -10.98 -13.64 -8.89
C VAL A 138 -12.32 -12.90 -9.05
N GLU A 139 -12.31 -11.77 -9.75
CA GLU A 139 -13.51 -11.00 -10.03
C GLU A 139 -14.36 -11.52 -11.21
N GLY A 140 -13.83 -12.48 -11.98
CA GLY A 140 -14.45 -12.95 -13.22
C GLY A 140 -14.48 -11.88 -14.32
N LEU A 141 -13.51 -10.96 -14.31
CA LEU A 141 -13.34 -9.91 -15.31
C LEU A 141 -12.33 -10.35 -16.38
N GLU A 142 -12.76 -10.35 -17.64
CA GLU A 142 -11.85 -10.56 -18.77
C GLU A 142 -11.15 -9.24 -19.14
N LEU A 143 -9.82 -9.20 -18.97
CA LEU A 143 -9.03 -8.00 -19.24
C LEU A 143 -8.79 -7.80 -20.73
N THR A 144 -9.53 -6.86 -21.32
CA THR A 144 -9.29 -6.35 -22.68
C THR A 144 -8.26 -5.20 -22.68
N PRO A 145 -7.73 -4.80 -23.85
CA PRO A 145 -6.84 -3.63 -23.96
C PRO A 145 -7.42 -2.35 -23.36
N GLU A 146 -8.74 -2.14 -23.47
CA GLU A 146 -9.42 -0.97 -22.91
C GLU A 146 -9.37 -0.94 -21.37
N HIS A 147 -9.46 -2.10 -20.73
CA HIS A 147 -9.29 -2.20 -19.27
C HIS A 147 -7.88 -1.76 -18.88
N TRP A 148 -6.85 -2.22 -19.60
CA TRP A 148 -5.46 -1.86 -19.33
C TRP A 148 -5.20 -0.37 -19.51
N GLU A 149 -5.78 0.26 -20.54
CA GLU A 149 -5.67 1.71 -20.74
C GLU A 149 -6.26 2.49 -19.56
N ILE A 150 -7.42 2.08 -19.03
CA ILE A 150 -8.04 2.73 -17.87
C ILE A 150 -7.24 2.47 -16.59
N ILE A 151 -6.83 1.23 -16.33
CA ILE A 151 -6.06 0.86 -15.13
C ILE A 151 -4.75 1.64 -15.07
N ARG A 152 -4.00 1.70 -16.18
CA ARG A 152 -2.76 2.48 -16.26
C ARG A 152 -3.02 3.96 -16.11
N TYR A 153 -4.05 4.50 -16.77
CA TYR A 153 -4.43 5.90 -16.59
C TYR A 153 -4.72 6.25 -15.13
N LEU A 154 -5.48 5.43 -14.41
CA LEU A 154 -5.80 5.66 -13.00
C LEU A 154 -4.54 5.67 -12.14
N ARG A 155 -3.63 4.73 -12.39
CA ARG A 155 -2.36 4.64 -11.68
C ARG A 155 -1.47 5.85 -11.96
N ASP A 156 -1.27 6.19 -13.23
CA ASP A 156 -0.47 7.34 -13.66
C ASP A 156 -1.04 8.64 -13.09
N PHE A 157 -2.37 8.79 -13.10
CA PHE A 157 -3.05 9.96 -12.54
C PHE A 157 -2.77 10.08 -11.04
N TYR A 158 -2.83 8.98 -10.29
CA TYR A 158 -2.48 8.98 -8.87
C TYR A 158 -1.00 9.30 -8.61
N GLU A 159 -0.09 8.76 -9.42
CA GLU A 159 1.34 9.06 -9.31
C GLU A 159 1.64 10.54 -9.56
N GLN A 160 0.96 11.15 -10.53
CA GLN A 160 1.15 12.56 -10.91
C GLN A 160 0.49 13.55 -9.95
N HIS A 161 -0.71 13.24 -9.47
CA HIS A 161 -1.53 14.18 -8.71
C HIS A 161 -1.64 13.86 -7.22
N HIS A 162 -1.22 12.66 -6.81
CA HIS A 162 -1.42 12.13 -5.45
C HIS A 162 -2.90 12.15 -4.99
N LEU A 163 -3.82 12.11 -5.94
CA LEU A 163 -5.27 12.03 -5.74
C LEU A 163 -5.87 11.08 -6.78
N GLN A 164 -6.96 10.40 -6.43
CA GLN A 164 -7.62 9.46 -7.34
C GLN A 164 -8.54 10.22 -8.30
N ALA A 165 -8.50 9.86 -9.58
CA ALA A 165 -9.38 10.46 -10.58
C ALA A 165 -10.84 10.17 -10.25
N ASN A 166 -11.68 11.20 -10.28
CA ASN A 166 -13.12 11.01 -10.14
C ASN A 166 -13.75 10.57 -11.47
N VAL A 167 -14.96 10.02 -11.41
CA VAL A 167 -15.64 9.48 -12.61
C VAL A 167 -15.78 10.50 -13.76
N ARG A 168 -15.90 11.80 -13.46
CA ARG A 168 -16.02 12.85 -14.48
C ARG A 168 -14.69 13.07 -15.20
N GLU A 169 -13.57 12.97 -14.50
CA GLU A 169 -12.22 13.05 -15.08
C GLU A 169 -11.97 11.86 -16.00
N ILE A 170 -12.31 10.65 -15.55
CA ILE A 170 -12.18 9.43 -16.35
C ILE A 170 -13.01 9.53 -17.64
N ILE A 171 -14.30 9.92 -17.53
CA ILE A 171 -15.18 10.13 -18.70
C ILE A 171 -14.60 11.19 -19.64
N LYS A 172 -14.13 12.31 -19.11
CA LYS A 172 -13.58 13.40 -19.93
C LYS A 172 -12.34 12.94 -20.70
N GLU A 173 -11.46 12.18 -20.05
CA GLU A 173 -10.25 11.65 -20.67
C GLU A 173 -10.59 10.64 -21.77
N PHE A 174 -11.39 9.62 -21.45
CA PHE A 174 -11.69 8.56 -22.40
C PHE A 174 -12.67 8.97 -23.49
N ARG A 175 -13.44 10.06 -23.31
CA ARG A 175 -14.15 10.72 -24.43
C ARG A 175 -13.20 11.33 -25.44
N GLN A 176 -12.07 11.90 -25.00
CA GLN A 176 -11.07 12.45 -25.90
C GLN A 176 -10.29 11.34 -26.60
N ARG A 177 -9.94 10.25 -25.88
CA ARG A 177 -9.17 9.13 -26.43
C ARG A 177 -9.98 8.23 -27.37
N TRP A 178 -11.21 7.89 -27.01
CA TRP A 178 -12.00 6.87 -27.71
C TRP A 178 -13.28 7.41 -28.38
N GLY A 179 -13.58 8.69 -28.21
CA GLY A 179 -14.79 9.32 -28.70
C GLY A 179 -15.97 9.25 -27.72
N LYS A 180 -17.07 9.94 -28.08
CA LYS A 180 -18.21 10.20 -27.18
C LYS A 180 -18.91 8.94 -26.67
N ASP A 181 -19.00 7.91 -27.51
CA ASP A 181 -19.78 6.69 -27.22
C ASP A 181 -19.01 5.76 -26.28
N ARG A 182 -17.71 5.51 -26.57
CA ARG A 182 -16.82 4.66 -25.76
C ARG A 182 -16.31 5.35 -24.50
N GLY A 183 -16.20 6.68 -24.48
CA GLY A 183 -15.91 7.43 -23.26
C GLY A 183 -17.14 7.70 -22.38
N SER A 184 -18.27 7.04 -22.60
CA SER A 184 -19.51 7.31 -21.85
C SER A 184 -19.54 6.60 -20.49
N ASN A 185 -20.26 7.17 -19.52
CA ASN A 185 -20.45 6.54 -18.20
C ASN A 185 -20.94 5.09 -18.33
N ARG A 186 -21.91 4.86 -19.21
CA ARG A 186 -22.46 3.52 -19.46
C ARG A 186 -21.38 2.56 -19.94
N TYR A 187 -20.61 2.94 -20.96
CA TYR A 187 -19.57 2.07 -21.52
C TYR A 187 -18.48 1.74 -20.50
N LEU A 188 -18.05 2.72 -19.70
CA LEU A 188 -17.06 2.48 -18.64
C LEU A 188 -17.58 1.55 -17.53
N HIS A 189 -18.87 1.62 -17.22
CA HIS A 189 -19.51 0.68 -16.29
C HIS A 189 -19.74 -0.70 -16.93
N ASP A 190 -19.91 -0.79 -18.24
CA ASP A 190 -19.97 -2.07 -18.96
C ASP A 190 -18.59 -2.76 -18.95
N LEU A 191 -17.49 -1.98 -19.08
CA LEU A 191 -16.12 -2.47 -18.89
C LEU A 191 -15.85 -2.88 -17.43
N PHE A 192 -16.24 -2.06 -16.46
CA PHE A 192 -16.02 -2.33 -15.04
C PHE A 192 -17.33 -2.60 -14.29
N PRO A 193 -17.93 -3.79 -14.42
CA PRO A 193 -19.27 -4.10 -13.91
C PRO A 193 -19.38 -4.05 -12.37
N ARG A 194 -18.27 -4.19 -11.63
CA ARG A 194 -18.27 -4.19 -10.15
C ARG A 194 -18.13 -2.78 -9.58
N GLY A 195 -19.09 -1.92 -9.92
CA GLY A 195 -19.17 -0.56 -9.39
C GLY A 195 -18.41 0.49 -10.19
N GLY A 196 -18.07 0.20 -11.45
CA GLY A 196 -17.49 1.17 -12.37
C GLY A 196 -15.98 1.36 -12.22
N PRO A 197 -15.38 2.20 -13.07
CA PRO A 197 -13.94 2.46 -13.08
C PRO A 197 -13.45 3.07 -11.76
N GLN A 198 -14.28 3.82 -11.04
CA GLN A 198 -13.97 4.42 -9.74
C GLN A 198 -13.88 3.41 -8.59
N LYS A 199 -14.43 2.20 -8.75
CA LYS A 199 -14.38 1.14 -7.73
C LYS A 199 -13.50 -0.01 -8.21
N GLN A 200 -13.94 -0.72 -9.24
CA GLN A 200 -13.23 -1.88 -9.77
C GLN A 200 -11.94 -1.46 -10.48
N GLY A 201 -11.98 -0.38 -11.28
CA GLY A 201 -10.79 0.17 -11.93
C GLY A 201 -9.74 0.64 -10.91
N ASN A 202 -10.13 1.41 -9.89
CA ASN A 202 -9.22 1.85 -8.83
C ASN A 202 -8.60 0.70 -8.04
N ARG A 203 -9.40 -0.33 -7.71
CA ARG A 203 -8.89 -1.53 -7.03
C ARG A 203 -7.83 -2.24 -7.88
N LEU A 204 -8.12 -2.48 -9.16
CA LEU A 204 -7.17 -3.09 -10.10
C LEU A 204 -5.95 -2.21 -10.37
N ALA A 205 -6.08 -0.89 -10.31
CA ALA A 205 -4.96 0.05 -10.40
C ALA A 205 -4.08 0.07 -9.13
N GLY A 206 -4.43 -0.72 -8.10
CA GLY A 206 -3.71 -0.78 -6.85
C GLY A 206 -3.83 0.51 -6.06
N LEU A 207 -4.99 1.17 -6.13
CA LEU A 207 -5.25 2.43 -5.44
C LEU A 207 -6.15 2.21 -4.22
N LEU A 208 -6.12 3.16 -3.28
CA LEU A 208 -6.91 3.10 -2.06
C LEU A 208 -8.42 3.06 -2.33
N ARG A 209 -9.17 2.45 -1.42
CA ARG A 209 -10.63 2.58 -1.43
C ARG A 209 -11.03 4.02 -1.09
N VAL A 210 -11.79 4.66 -1.97
CA VAL A 210 -12.36 5.99 -1.69
C VAL A 210 -13.37 5.86 -0.54
N LYS A 211 -13.14 6.56 0.58
CA LYS A 211 -14.14 6.67 1.65
C LYS A 211 -15.29 7.57 1.18
N GLY A 212 -16.49 7.04 0.97
CA GLY A 212 -17.70 7.87 0.88
C GLY A 212 -18.80 7.47 -0.11
N GLU A 213 -18.60 6.49 -1.00
CA GLU A 213 -19.65 6.12 -1.97
C GLU A 213 -20.39 4.86 -1.50
N HIS A 214 -21.55 5.08 -0.87
CA HIS A 214 -22.62 4.09 -0.67
C HIS A 214 -23.73 4.33 -1.69
#